data_AF-A0AAU6C1Q6-F1
#
_entry.id   AF-A0AAU6C1Q6-F1
#
_cell.length_a   1.000
_cell.length_b   1.000
_cell.length_c   1.000
_cell.angle_alpha   90.00
_cell.angle_beta   90.00
_cell.angle_gamma   90.00
#
_symmetry.space_group_name_H-M   'P 1'
#
loop_
_entity.id
_entity.type
_entity.pdbx_description
1 polymer ?
#
loop_
_entity_poly.entity_id
_entity_poly.type
_entity_poly.pdbx_seq_one_letter_code
_entity_poly.pdbx_strand_id
1 'polypeptide(L)'
;MAYARAVRVGGVAAVCGALVLGCTGGDGSASPSTTSGASRSSAPTADAQSAASATPETDPGKEPKTAAQARMLIERVISGPELFGTGVARATPYESDPGQWAVLGDDCLWRLEPLPGDALATLTRHFQVPAAGAKGAVRLSATVTVHRTALDASWEQARMLEEDLDCTEQTQRPGERLTGRPRTRPAG
;
A
#
# COMPACT_ATOMS: atom_id res chain seq x y z
N MET A 1 41.12 17.18 -19.36
CA MET A 1 40.90 17.89 -18.08
C MET A 1 40.88 16.85 -16.98
N ALA A 2 41.80 16.97 -16.03
CA ALA A 2 42.00 16.05 -14.92
C ALA A 2 41.03 16.35 -13.77
N TYR A 3 40.40 15.33 -13.20
CA TYR A 3 39.91 15.37 -11.83
C TYR A 3 40.22 14.05 -11.14
N ALA A 4 41.25 14.08 -10.31
CA ALA A 4 41.51 13.07 -9.30
C ALA A 4 40.58 13.30 -8.11
N ARG A 5 40.01 12.23 -7.55
CA ARG A 5 39.58 12.22 -6.15
C ARG A 5 39.91 10.86 -5.53
N ALA A 6 40.90 10.91 -4.65
CA ALA A 6 41.27 9.84 -3.73
C ALA A 6 40.20 9.73 -2.63
N VAL A 7 39.86 8.50 -2.23
CA VAL A 7 39.13 8.24 -0.98
C VAL A 7 39.99 7.31 -0.13
N ARG A 8 40.31 7.79 1.07
CA ARG A 8 41.13 7.14 2.09
C ARG A 8 40.34 6.04 2.80
N VAL A 9 41.05 4.96 3.12
CA VAL A 9 40.68 3.91 4.08
C VAL A 9 40.69 4.46 5.51
N GLY A 10 39.76 4.03 6.34
CA GLY A 10 39.79 4.23 7.80
C GLY A 10 38.57 3.61 8.47
N GLY A 11 38.73 2.44 9.11
CA GLY A 11 37.70 1.80 9.92
C GLY A 11 37.95 1.98 11.41
N VAL A 12 36.90 1.88 12.24
CA VAL A 12 36.92 1.46 13.65
C VAL A 12 35.55 0.83 13.99
N ALA A 13 35.58 -0.32 14.66
CA ALA A 13 34.43 -1.05 15.20
C ALA A 13 34.06 -0.57 16.61
N ALA A 14 32.78 -0.68 16.99
CA ALA A 14 32.36 -0.71 18.39
C ALA A 14 31.12 -1.62 18.56
N VAL A 15 31.24 -2.54 19.52
CA VAL A 15 30.31 -3.62 19.91
C VAL A 15 29.54 -3.20 21.18
N CYS A 16 28.45 -3.94 21.48
CA CYS A 16 27.63 -3.99 22.70
C CYS A 16 26.28 -3.23 22.61
N GLY A 17 25.13 -3.78 23.02
CA GLY A 17 24.87 -5.02 23.75
C GLY A 17 23.39 -5.39 23.71
N ALA A 18 23.13 -6.67 23.95
CA ALA A 18 21.81 -7.28 24.01
C ALA A 18 21.13 -7.00 25.36
N LEU A 19 19.82 -6.72 25.33
CA LEU A 19 18.95 -6.90 26.50
C LEU A 19 17.78 -7.80 26.07
N VAL A 20 17.91 -9.08 26.45
CA VAL A 20 16.83 -10.05 26.45
C VAL A 20 16.04 -9.84 27.74
N LEU A 21 14.82 -9.31 27.64
CA LEU A 21 13.84 -9.34 28.73
C LEU A 21 12.99 -10.61 28.56
N GLY A 22 13.45 -11.70 29.18
CA GLY A 22 12.66 -12.91 29.36
C GLY A 22 11.70 -12.74 30.53
N CYS A 23 10.40 -12.90 30.30
CA CYS A 23 9.40 -13.02 31.35
C CYS A 23 9.50 -14.43 31.96
N THR A 24 9.96 -14.53 33.21
CA THR A 24 9.90 -15.76 33.99
C THR A 24 8.51 -15.88 34.62
N GLY A 25 7.68 -16.80 34.12
CA GLY A 25 6.47 -17.24 34.81
C GLY A 25 6.84 -18.32 35.83
N GLY A 26 6.70 -18.02 37.12
CA GLY A 26 6.92 -18.97 38.21
C GLY A 26 5.60 -19.25 38.92
N ASP A 27 5.16 -20.50 38.88
CA ASP A 27 4.00 -21.01 39.62
C ASP A 27 4.37 -21.24 41.09
N GLY A 28 3.51 -20.81 42.02
CA GLY A 28 3.71 -21.07 43.46
C GLY A 28 2.52 -20.65 44.32
N SER A 29 1.73 -21.63 44.75
CA SER A 29 0.65 -21.51 45.75
C SER A 29 1.17 -21.15 47.15
N ALA A 30 0.49 -20.22 47.84
CA ALA A 30 0.02 -20.34 49.24
C ALA A 30 -0.56 -19.00 49.76
N SER A 31 -1.78 -19.03 50.32
CA SER A 31 -2.32 -17.95 51.15
C SER A 31 -1.68 -17.93 52.54
N PRO A 32 -1.68 -16.78 53.25
CA PRO A 32 -2.72 -16.60 54.28
C PRO A 32 -3.26 -15.16 54.48
N SER A 33 -4.54 -15.11 54.91
CA SER A 33 -5.25 -14.24 55.87
C SER A 33 -5.02 -12.71 55.98
N THR A 34 -6.13 -11.97 55.79
CA THR A 34 -6.62 -10.75 56.51
C THR A 34 -5.67 -9.54 56.59
N THR A 35 -5.97 -8.32 56.09
CA THR A 35 -7.01 -7.37 56.54
C THR A 35 -6.96 -6.12 55.64
N SER A 36 -8.05 -5.35 55.59
CA SER A 36 -8.09 -3.89 55.29
C SER A 36 -8.00 -3.40 53.84
N GLY A 37 -9.17 -2.96 53.35
CA GLY A 37 -9.41 -1.68 52.67
C GLY A 37 -8.49 -1.22 51.55
N ALA A 38 -8.98 -1.26 50.31
CA ALA A 38 -8.76 -0.21 49.31
C ALA A 38 -9.72 -0.39 48.12
N SER A 39 -10.33 0.71 47.73
CA SER A 39 -10.92 1.07 46.44
C SER A 39 -11.01 -0.01 45.36
N ARG A 40 -12.26 -0.32 44.96
CA ARG A 40 -12.54 -0.99 43.68
C ARG A 40 -12.15 -0.07 42.54
N SER A 41 -10.89 -0.13 42.12
CA SER A 41 -10.49 0.31 40.79
C SER A 41 -10.97 -0.74 39.82
N SER A 42 -12.10 -0.47 39.17
CA SER A 42 -12.57 -1.23 38.02
C SER A 42 -11.46 -1.24 36.97
N ALA A 43 -10.89 -2.41 36.71
CA ALA A 43 -10.03 -2.60 35.55
C ALA A 43 -10.85 -2.23 34.30
N PRO A 44 -10.30 -1.47 33.34
CA PRO A 44 -10.95 -1.35 32.05
C PRO A 44 -10.95 -2.75 31.45
N THR A 45 -12.14 -3.32 31.29
CA THR A 45 -12.34 -4.44 30.38
C THR A 45 -11.81 -3.98 29.04
N ALA A 46 -10.68 -4.54 28.62
CA ALA A 46 -10.28 -4.52 27.23
C ALA A 46 -11.37 -5.31 26.50
N ASP A 47 -12.40 -4.58 26.06
CA ASP A 47 -13.24 -5.05 24.97
C ASP A 47 -12.26 -5.38 23.87
N ALA A 48 -12.09 -6.68 23.61
CA ALA A 48 -11.62 -7.15 22.34
C ALA A 48 -12.61 -6.58 21.33
N GLN A 49 -12.28 -5.40 20.79
CA GLN A 49 -12.92 -4.86 19.61
C GLN A 49 -12.62 -5.90 18.54
N SER A 50 -13.57 -6.84 18.42
CA SER A 50 -13.75 -7.61 17.22
C SER A 50 -13.63 -6.60 16.10
N ALA A 51 -12.62 -6.79 15.24
CA ALA A 51 -12.51 -6.08 13.99
C ALA A 51 -13.70 -6.51 13.13
N ALA A 52 -14.90 -6.05 13.50
CA ALA A 52 -16.04 -6.02 12.64
C ALA A 52 -15.60 -5.12 11.50
N SER A 53 -15.29 -5.73 10.36
CA SER A 53 -15.18 -5.04 9.09
C SER A 53 -16.49 -4.29 8.92
N ALA A 54 -16.51 -3.01 9.28
CA ALA A 54 -17.61 -2.12 9.00
C ALA A 54 -17.52 -1.77 7.51
N THR A 55 -17.74 -2.76 6.65
CA THR A 55 -18.14 -2.49 5.28
C THR A 55 -19.52 -1.85 5.40
N PRO A 56 -19.67 -0.55 5.07
CA PRO A 56 -20.99 0.04 5.01
C PRO A 56 -21.85 -0.81 4.08
N GLU A 57 -23.06 -1.14 4.51
CA GLU A 57 -23.98 -1.93 3.69
C GLU A 57 -24.33 -1.12 2.44
N THR A 58 -23.79 -1.55 1.30
CA THR A 58 -24.07 -0.95 -0.01
C THR A 58 -25.45 -1.39 -0.46
N ASP A 59 -26.24 -0.43 -0.96
CA ASP A 59 -27.52 -0.70 -1.62
C ASP A 59 -27.26 -1.44 -2.96
N PRO A 60 -27.61 -2.74 -3.07
CA PRO A 60 -27.30 -3.53 -4.26
C PRO A 60 -27.98 -3.01 -5.54
N GLY A 61 -29.07 -2.25 -5.38
CA GLY A 61 -29.78 -1.61 -6.49
C GLY A 61 -29.05 -0.40 -7.08
N LYS A 62 -28.07 0.15 -6.36
CA LYS A 62 -27.25 1.30 -6.80
C LYS A 62 -25.89 0.90 -7.37
N GLU A 63 -25.55 -0.38 -7.30
CA GLU A 63 -24.29 -0.88 -7.85
C GLU A 63 -24.29 -0.82 -9.39
N PRO A 64 -23.18 -0.40 -10.01
CA PRO A 64 -23.03 -0.46 -11.46
C PRO A 64 -23.18 -1.90 -11.96
N LYS A 65 -24.05 -2.12 -12.96
CA LYS A 65 -24.22 -3.42 -13.64
C LYS A 65 -23.68 -3.41 -15.06
N THR A 66 -23.28 -2.24 -15.56
CA THR A 66 -22.80 -2.03 -16.94
C THR A 66 -21.53 -1.20 -16.95
N ALA A 67 -20.73 -1.34 -18.03
CA ALA A 67 -19.54 -0.53 -18.24
C ALA A 67 -19.84 0.98 -18.27
N ALA A 68 -21.00 1.38 -18.82
CA ALA A 68 -21.41 2.79 -18.85
C ALA A 68 -21.68 3.33 -17.43
N GLN A 69 -22.43 2.59 -16.61
CA GLN A 69 -22.66 2.95 -15.21
C GLN A 69 -21.36 2.98 -14.41
N ALA A 70 -20.44 2.05 -14.66
CA ALA A 70 -19.15 1.99 -14.00
C ALA A 70 -18.28 3.21 -14.34
N ARG A 71 -18.20 3.62 -15.62
CA ARG A 71 -17.50 4.84 -16.02
C ARG A 71 -18.08 6.09 -15.35
N MET A 72 -19.41 6.22 -15.29
CA MET A 72 -20.04 7.33 -14.58
C MET A 72 -19.72 7.32 -13.08
N LEU A 73 -19.62 6.16 -12.44
CA LEU A 73 -19.20 6.06 -11.05
C LEU A 73 -17.75 6.51 -10.88
N ILE A 74 -16.85 6.00 -11.71
CA ILE A 74 -15.42 6.33 -11.70
C ILE A 74 -15.22 7.86 -11.78
N GLU A 75 -15.87 8.53 -12.73
CA GLU A 75 -15.74 9.99 -12.90
C GLU A 75 -16.14 10.78 -11.65
N ARG A 76 -17.09 10.27 -10.85
CA ARG A 76 -17.52 10.93 -9.62
C ARG A 76 -16.57 10.71 -8.45
N VAL A 77 -15.85 9.59 -8.42
CA VAL A 77 -15.09 9.16 -7.23
C VAL A 77 -13.58 9.30 -7.39
N ILE A 78 -13.07 9.29 -8.63
CA ILE A 78 -11.63 9.36 -8.86
C ILE A 78 -11.08 10.74 -8.52
N SER A 79 -10.06 10.78 -7.68
CA SER A 79 -9.50 12.01 -7.13
C SER A 79 -9.03 12.99 -8.20
N GLY A 80 -9.28 14.28 -7.97
CA GLY A 80 -8.63 15.38 -8.67
C GLY A 80 -7.37 15.86 -7.94
N PRO A 81 -6.56 16.76 -8.56
CA PRO A 81 -5.32 17.27 -7.98
C PRO A 81 -5.52 17.93 -6.61
N GLU A 82 -6.67 18.58 -6.40
CA GLU A 82 -7.06 19.25 -5.17
C GLU A 82 -7.13 18.33 -3.95
N LEU A 83 -7.30 17.01 -4.16
CA LEU A 83 -7.36 16.02 -3.07
C LEU A 83 -5.98 15.49 -2.64
N PHE A 84 -4.93 15.75 -3.42
CA PHE A 84 -3.56 15.31 -3.08
C PHE A 84 -2.76 16.35 -2.29
N GLY A 85 -3.13 17.64 -2.41
CA GLY A 85 -2.48 18.73 -1.70
C GLY A 85 -1.89 19.80 -2.61
N THR A 86 -1.23 20.79 -2.00
CA THR A 86 -0.69 21.95 -2.72
C THR A 86 0.49 21.55 -3.62
N GLY A 87 0.54 22.16 -4.82
CA GLY A 87 1.63 21.94 -5.79
C GLY A 87 1.48 20.69 -6.66
N VAL A 88 0.40 19.90 -6.47
CA VAL A 88 0.06 18.78 -7.35
C VAL A 88 -0.63 19.31 -8.60
N ALA A 89 -0.10 18.98 -9.77
CA ALA A 89 -0.66 19.33 -11.07
C ALA A 89 -0.98 18.06 -11.87
N ARG A 90 -1.90 18.18 -12.84
CA ARG A 90 -2.16 17.11 -13.81
C ARG A 90 -0.88 16.82 -14.61
N ALA A 91 -0.54 15.55 -14.78
CA ALA A 91 0.53 15.15 -15.69
C ALA A 91 0.02 15.14 -17.14
N THR A 92 0.94 14.96 -18.09
CA THR A 92 0.60 14.73 -19.50
C THR A 92 1.14 13.37 -19.95
N PRO A 93 0.29 12.46 -20.45
CA PRO A 93 -1.18 12.56 -20.50
C PRO A 93 -1.81 12.54 -19.09
N TYR A 94 -2.99 13.16 -18.95
CA TYR A 94 -3.70 13.19 -17.67
C TYR A 94 -4.40 11.86 -17.37
N GLU A 95 -4.99 11.23 -18.39
CA GLU A 95 -5.75 9.98 -18.25
C GLU A 95 -5.14 8.90 -19.14
N SER A 96 -5.15 7.66 -18.64
CA SER A 96 -4.82 6.46 -19.43
C SER A 96 -5.96 6.06 -20.35
N ASP A 97 -5.67 5.19 -21.33
CA ASP A 97 -6.70 4.52 -22.13
C ASP A 97 -7.64 3.72 -21.21
N PRO A 98 -8.95 3.99 -21.19
CA PRO A 98 -9.91 3.28 -20.34
C PRO A 98 -10.17 1.83 -20.78
N GLY A 99 -9.62 1.41 -21.92
CA GLY A 99 -9.62 0.04 -22.43
C GLY A 99 -8.39 -0.79 -22.02
N GLN A 100 -7.43 -0.18 -21.31
CA GLN A 100 -6.21 -0.85 -20.86
C GLN A 100 -5.96 -0.68 -19.36
N TRP A 101 -5.31 -1.66 -18.76
CA TRP A 101 -4.86 -1.62 -17.37
C TRP A 101 -3.41 -2.09 -17.24
N ALA A 102 -2.74 -1.62 -16.19
CA ALA A 102 -1.34 -1.96 -15.93
C ALA A 102 -1.25 -3.28 -15.16
N VAL A 103 -0.48 -4.23 -15.68
CA VAL A 103 -0.21 -5.53 -15.06
C VAL A 103 1.30 -5.65 -14.87
N LEU A 104 1.72 -6.15 -13.71
CA LEU A 104 3.11 -6.51 -13.45
C LEU A 104 3.33 -7.96 -13.91
N GLY A 105 4.15 -8.14 -14.95
CA GLY A 105 4.51 -9.48 -15.41
C GLY A 105 5.53 -10.17 -14.49
N ASP A 106 5.65 -11.49 -14.64
CA ASP A 106 6.65 -12.31 -13.93
C ASP A 106 8.11 -11.89 -14.22
N ASP A 107 8.32 -11.15 -15.32
CA ASP A 107 9.60 -10.52 -15.68
C ASP A 107 9.86 -9.19 -14.95
N CYS A 108 9.00 -8.84 -13.98
CA CYS A 108 9.03 -7.60 -13.21
C CYS A 108 8.94 -6.33 -14.06
N LEU A 109 8.29 -6.43 -15.23
CA LEU A 109 7.99 -5.32 -16.12
C LEU A 109 6.50 -5.02 -16.12
N TRP A 110 6.18 -3.73 -15.95
CA TRP A 110 4.81 -3.23 -16.10
C TRP A 110 4.41 -3.17 -17.57
N ARG A 111 3.24 -3.72 -17.89
CA ARG A 111 2.68 -3.79 -19.25
C ARG A 111 1.23 -3.32 -19.26
N LEU A 112 0.79 -2.81 -20.40
CA LEU A 112 -0.63 -2.49 -20.61
C LEU A 112 -1.33 -3.68 -21.27
N GLU A 113 -2.36 -4.18 -20.61
CA GLU A 113 -3.19 -5.28 -21.10
C GLU A 113 -4.65 -4.83 -21.26
N PRO A 114 -5.48 -5.53 -22.06
CA PRO A 114 -6.92 -5.32 -22.07
C PRO A 114 -7.54 -5.54 -20.68
N LEU A 115 -8.67 -4.90 -20.42
CA LEU A 115 -9.40 -5.14 -19.16
C LEU A 115 -9.80 -6.62 -19.02
N PRO A 116 -9.65 -7.20 -17.83
CA PRO A 116 -10.10 -8.56 -17.57
C PRO A 116 -11.63 -8.62 -17.57
N GLY A 117 -12.18 -9.82 -17.81
CA GLY A 117 -13.61 -10.00 -18.05
C GLY A 117 -14.52 -9.66 -16.85
N ASP A 118 -13.96 -9.66 -15.64
CA ASP A 118 -14.59 -9.34 -14.36
C ASP A 118 -14.59 -7.83 -14.03
N ALA A 119 -13.80 -7.03 -14.74
CA ALA A 119 -13.82 -5.57 -14.64
C ALA A 119 -14.89 -4.96 -15.58
N LEU A 120 -15.72 -4.07 -15.05
CA LEU A 120 -16.69 -3.28 -15.83
C LEU A 120 -16.05 -2.04 -16.46
N ALA A 121 -15.13 -1.38 -15.73
CA ALA A 121 -14.37 -0.23 -16.22
C ALA A 121 -13.16 0.03 -15.30
N THR A 122 -12.14 0.68 -15.84
CA THR A 122 -11.02 1.23 -15.09
C THR A 122 -10.67 2.62 -15.64
N LEU A 123 -10.09 3.48 -14.80
CA LEU A 123 -9.47 4.74 -15.22
C LEU A 123 -8.28 5.02 -14.32
N THR A 124 -7.17 5.43 -14.94
CA THR A 124 -6.01 5.97 -14.23
C THR A 124 -5.82 7.44 -14.58
N ARG A 125 -5.74 8.29 -13.55
CA ARG A 125 -5.32 9.69 -13.65
C ARG A 125 -3.88 9.86 -13.18
N HIS A 126 -3.09 10.60 -13.93
CA HIS A 126 -1.68 10.87 -13.65
C HIS A 126 -1.48 12.31 -13.19
N PHE A 127 -0.66 12.48 -12.17
CA PHE A 127 -0.33 13.77 -11.58
C PHE A 127 1.18 13.87 -11.36
N GLN A 128 1.64 15.10 -11.15
CA GLN A 128 3.02 15.41 -10.89
C GLN A 128 3.16 16.57 -9.91
N VAL A 129 4.19 16.48 -9.07
CA VAL A 129 4.75 17.61 -8.35
C VAL A 129 6.08 17.94 -9.03
N PRO A 130 6.22 19.13 -9.66
CA PRO A 130 7.47 19.52 -10.30
C PRO A 130 8.64 19.55 -9.31
N ALA A 131 9.85 19.35 -9.83
CA ALA A 131 11.07 19.51 -9.03
C ALA A 131 11.15 20.95 -8.49
N ALA A 132 11.58 21.09 -7.23
CA ALA A 132 11.71 22.37 -6.56
C ALA A 132 13.04 22.43 -5.78
N GLY A 133 13.97 23.27 -6.24
CA GLY A 133 15.33 23.34 -5.68
C GLY A 133 16.06 22.00 -5.81
N ALA A 134 16.53 21.46 -4.69
CA ALA A 134 17.22 20.16 -4.63
C ALA A 134 16.26 18.95 -4.57
N LYS A 135 14.94 19.17 -4.49
CA LYS A 135 13.94 18.08 -4.46
C LYS A 135 13.61 17.66 -5.89
N GLY A 136 13.70 16.36 -6.17
CA GLY A 136 13.28 15.77 -7.44
C GLY A 136 11.76 15.90 -7.67
N ALA A 137 11.35 15.70 -8.92
CA ALA A 137 9.93 15.63 -9.25
C ALA A 137 9.30 14.36 -8.66
N VAL A 138 8.03 14.46 -8.25
CA VAL A 138 7.23 13.31 -7.81
C VAL A 138 6.14 13.05 -8.83
N ARG A 139 5.95 11.78 -9.21
CA ARG A 139 4.81 11.34 -10.02
C ARG A 139 3.83 10.61 -9.13
N LEU A 140 2.54 10.84 -9.38
CA LEU A 140 1.44 10.22 -8.64
C LEU A 140 0.45 9.67 -9.66
N SER A 141 -0.25 8.59 -9.30
CA SER A 141 -1.34 8.04 -10.08
C SER A 141 -2.50 7.66 -9.18
N ALA A 142 -3.72 7.92 -9.64
CA ALA A 142 -4.96 7.43 -9.04
C ALA A 142 -5.60 6.46 -10.01
N THR A 143 -5.83 5.22 -9.59
CA THR A 143 -6.55 4.22 -10.39
C THR A 143 -7.83 3.83 -9.68
N VAL A 144 -8.94 3.83 -10.40
CA VAL A 144 -10.22 3.27 -9.91
C VAL A 144 -10.66 2.19 -10.88
N THR A 145 -10.87 0.99 -10.37
CA THR A 145 -11.42 -0.13 -11.11
C THR A 145 -12.74 -0.55 -10.47
N VAL A 146 -13.77 -0.76 -11.30
CA VAL A 146 -15.08 -1.24 -10.88
C VAL A 146 -15.24 -2.67 -11.37
N HIS A 147 -15.41 -3.61 -10.44
CA HIS A 147 -15.63 -5.02 -10.75
C HIS A 147 -17.12 -5.36 -10.79
N ARG A 148 -17.45 -6.51 -11.38
CA ARG A 148 -18.83 -7.04 -11.43
C ARG A 148 -19.35 -7.45 -10.07
N THR A 149 -18.48 -7.92 -9.18
CA THR A 149 -18.84 -8.38 -7.84
C THR A 149 -17.89 -7.84 -6.78
N ALA A 150 -18.35 -7.79 -5.54
CA ALA A 150 -17.50 -7.45 -4.39
C ALA A 150 -16.37 -8.47 -4.20
N LEU A 151 -16.63 -9.76 -4.49
CA LEU A 151 -15.63 -10.82 -4.38
C LEU A 151 -14.49 -10.62 -5.39
N ASP A 152 -14.81 -10.29 -6.64
CA ASP A 152 -13.80 -9.98 -7.66
C ASP A 152 -12.92 -8.78 -7.22
N ALA A 153 -13.55 -7.73 -6.70
CA ALA A 153 -12.83 -6.57 -6.17
C ALA A 153 -11.94 -6.91 -4.97
N SER A 154 -12.38 -7.81 -4.07
CA SER A 154 -11.57 -8.28 -2.94
C SER A 154 -10.37 -9.11 -3.40
N TRP A 155 -10.54 -9.95 -4.42
CA TRP A 155 -9.43 -10.72 -5.00
C TRP A 155 -8.39 -9.83 -5.65
N GLU A 156 -8.79 -8.79 -6.38
CA GLU A 156 -7.83 -7.84 -6.94
C GLU A 156 -7.09 -7.05 -5.86
N GLN A 157 -7.76 -6.67 -4.76
CA GLN A 157 -7.07 -6.04 -3.63
C GLN A 157 -6.03 -6.96 -2.98
N ALA A 158 -6.35 -8.25 -2.84
CA ALA A 158 -5.39 -9.24 -2.34
C ALA A 158 -4.21 -9.39 -3.31
N ARG A 159 -4.49 -9.52 -4.62
CA ARG A 159 -3.45 -9.68 -5.64
C ARG A 159 -2.48 -8.49 -5.68
N MET A 160 -2.98 -7.25 -5.61
CA MET A 160 -2.11 -6.06 -5.59
C MET A 160 -1.09 -6.07 -4.44
N LEU A 161 -1.44 -6.64 -3.29
CA LEU A 161 -0.52 -6.74 -2.13
C LEU A 161 0.53 -7.84 -2.32
N GLU A 162 0.16 -8.92 -3.01
CA GLU A 162 1.04 -10.06 -3.27
C GLU A 162 2.02 -9.78 -4.42
N GLU A 163 1.55 -9.15 -5.50
CA GLU A 163 2.34 -8.83 -6.71
C GLU A 163 3.59 -7.99 -6.39
N ASP A 164 3.53 -7.12 -5.38
CA ASP A 164 4.64 -6.24 -5.05
C ASP A 164 5.83 -6.98 -4.38
N LEU A 165 5.56 -8.14 -3.77
CA LEU A 165 6.52 -8.89 -2.96
C LEU A 165 7.42 -9.84 -3.77
N ASP A 166 7.02 -10.17 -5.00
CA ASP A 166 7.75 -11.12 -5.83
C ASP A 166 8.92 -10.47 -6.60
N CYS A 167 8.95 -9.15 -6.71
CA CYS A 167 9.96 -8.40 -7.45
C CYS A 167 10.85 -7.53 -6.54
N THR A 168 12.14 -7.89 -6.42
CA THR A 168 13.16 -7.10 -5.68
C THR A 168 13.43 -5.72 -6.32
N GLU A 169 13.30 -5.67 -7.64
CA GLU A 169 13.33 -4.44 -8.43
C GLU A 169 12.18 -4.49 -9.43
N GLN A 170 11.45 -3.38 -9.58
CA GLN A 170 10.41 -3.23 -10.61
C GLN A 170 10.74 -2.02 -11.49
N THR A 171 10.52 -2.17 -12.80
CA THR A 171 10.62 -1.06 -13.75
C THR A 171 9.23 -0.55 -14.09
N GLN A 172 8.86 0.62 -13.55
CA GLN A 172 7.54 1.23 -13.75
C GLN A 172 7.39 1.78 -15.17
N ARG A 173 8.46 2.39 -15.68
CA ARG A 173 8.61 2.97 -17.02
C ARG A 173 10.08 2.93 -17.42
N PRO A 174 10.43 3.13 -18.71
CA PRO A 174 11.83 3.28 -19.10
C PRO A 174 12.54 4.35 -18.26
N GLY A 175 13.54 3.95 -17.48
CA GLY A 175 14.32 4.84 -16.59
C GLY A 175 13.76 5.04 -15.18
N GLU A 176 12.59 4.48 -14.84
CA GLU A 176 11.98 4.55 -13.51
C GLU A 176 12.04 3.19 -12.82
N ARG A 177 12.91 3.04 -11.81
CA ARG A 177 13.10 1.79 -11.07
C ARG A 177 12.72 1.94 -9.61
N LEU A 178 11.93 0.99 -9.10
CA LEU A 178 11.68 0.78 -7.68
C LEU A 178 12.62 -0.33 -7.20
N THR A 179 13.41 -0.07 -6.16
CA THR A 179 14.44 -1.00 -5.67
C THR A 179 14.30 -1.23 -4.17
N GLY A 180 14.81 -2.36 -3.67
CA GLY A 180 15.00 -2.58 -2.23
C GLY A 180 13.84 -3.31 -1.54
N ARG A 181 13.01 -4.02 -2.30
CA ARG A 181 11.97 -4.89 -1.73
C ARG A 181 12.51 -6.30 -1.43
N PRO A 182 12.30 -6.83 -0.22
CA PRO A 182 12.67 -8.22 0.10
C PRO A 182 11.79 -9.19 -0.69
N ARG A 183 12.40 -10.13 -1.41
CA ARG A 183 11.69 -11.17 -2.17
C ARG A 183 11.17 -12.22 -1.21
N THR A 184 9.87 -12.53 -1.26
CA THR A 184 9.27 -13.58 -0.40
C THR A 184 9.29 -14.97 -1.05
N ARG A 185 9.38 -15.06 -2.39
CA ARG A 185 9.44 -16.33 -3.14
C ARG A 185 10.84 -16.60 -3.74
N PRO A 186 11.46 -17.78 -3.52
CA PRO A 186 12.75 -18.10 -4.13
C PRO A 186 12.63 -18.16 -5.66
N ALA A 187 13.69 -17.72 -6.36
CA ALA A 187 13.81 -17.89 -7.81
C ALA A 187 13.81 -19.40 -8.11
N GLY A 188 12.85 -19.84 -8.94
CA GLY A 188 12.79 -21.20 -9.46
C GLY A 188 13.86 -21.48 -10.51
#